data_AF-A0A5C8J8D9-F1
#
_entry.id   AF-A0A5C8J8D9-F1
#
_cell.length_a   1.000
_cell.length_b   1.000
_cell.length_c   1.000
_cell.angle_alpha   90.00
_cell.angle_beta   90.00
_cell.angle_gamma   90.00
#
_symmetry.space_group_name_H-M   'P 1'
#
loop_
_entity.id
_entity.type
_entity.pdbx_description
1 polymer ?
#
loop_
_entity_poly.entity_id
_entity_poly.type
_entity_poly.pdbx_seq_one_letter_code
_entity_poly.pdbx_strand_id
1 'polypeptide(L)'
;MTLPRPLTPTETRVLGTLLEKARTVPDTYPLSLNLVVTGCNQKTSREPVMNVSEAEAQEALDDLKALSLVIESHGSRVAKYEHNLQRVLQIPDQSAVLLGLLMLRGPQTAAELRTNAERWHRFADISSVEGFLNELAERADDKGGPLVVLLPRAAGAREARWAHLLAGEVDASAMQSVAGRADGSRAEGQFDRISALEAEVAALRATVERLCDALGVSPGEREPTEARATTTDSPETH
;
A
#
# COMPACT_ATOMS: atom_id res chain seq x y z
N MET A 1 22.37 8.46 9.18
CA MET A 1 22.43 9.35 8.00
C MET A 1 21.01 9.87 7.74
N THR A 2 20.77 11.14 8.02
CA THR A 2 19.52 11.83 7.71
C THR A 2 19.53 12.27 6.25
N LEU A 3 18.38 12.28 5.57
CA LEU A 3 18.31 12.91 4.24
C LEU A 3 18.63 14.40 4.38
N PRO A 4 19.42 15.00 3.47
CA PRO A 4 19.81 16.41 3.57
C PRO A 4 18.64 17.36 3.32
N ARG A 5 17.57 16.89 2.68
CA ARG A 5 16.31 17.62 2.48
C ARG A 5 15.13 16.66 2.37
N PRO A 6 13.89 17.13 2.60
CA PRO A 6 12.67 16.45 2.21
C PRO A 6 12.65 16.10 0.71
N LEU A 7 12.06 14.96 0.38
CA LEU A 7 11.77 14.56 -0.99
C LEU A 7 10.55 15.32 -1.53
N THR A 8 10.57 15.66 -2.81
CA THR A 8 9.40 16.20 -3.50
C THR A 8 8.34 15.11 -3.72
N PRO A 9 7.08 15.46 -4.03
CA PRO A 9 6.06 14.47 -4.37
C PRO A 9 6.44 13.57 -5.56
N THR A 10 7.08 14.14 -6.58
CA THR A 10 7.53 13.38 -7.77
C THR A 10 8.68 12.45 -7.43
N GLU A 11 9.68 12.90 -6.67
CA GLU A 11 10.77 12.04 -6.18
C GLU A 11 10.25 10.88 -5.34
N THR A 12 9.32 11.17 -4.42
CA THR A 12 8.66 10.18 -3.57
C THR A 12 7.94 9.13 -4.41
N ARG A 13 7.21 9.57 -5.45
CA ARG A 13 6.51 8.69 -6.40
C ARG A 13 7.48 7.83 -7.20
N VAL A 14 8.56 8.40 -7.72
CA VAL A 14 9.58 7.67 -8.51
C VAL A 14 10.26 6.62 -7.63
N LEU A 15 10.71 7.00 -6.44
CA LEU A 15 11.38 6.10 -5.50
C LEU A 15 10.47 4.96 -5.04
N GLY A 16 9.23 5.27 -4.67
CA GLY A 16 8.21 4.28 -4.34
C GLY A 16 7.93 3.32 -5.50
N THR A 17 7.90 3.82 -6.73
CA THR A 17 7.71 3.00 -7.94
C THR A 17 8.86 2.03 -8.13
N LEU A 18 10.11 2.48 -7.99
CA LEU A 18 11.29 1.61 -8.09
C LEU A 18 11.25 0.50 -7.01
N LEU A 19 10.92 0.85 -5.77
CA LEU A 19 10.77 -0.11 -4.65
C LEU A 19 9.70 -1.17 -4.92
N GLU A 20 8.56 -0.76 -5.48
CA GLU A 20 7.48 -1.67 -5.88
C GLU A 20 7.95 -2.63 -6.96
N LYS A 21 8.53 -2.10 -8.03
CA LYS A 21 8.85 -2.90 -9.22
C LYS A 21 10.01 -3.86 -9.00
N ALA A 22 10.97 -3.51 -8.14
CA ALA A 22 12.02 -4.42 -7.71
C ALA A 22 11.47 -5.74 -7.13
N ARG A 23 10.27 -5.71 -6.51
CA ARG A 23 9.66 -6.87 -5.85
C ARG A 23 8.58 -7.53 -6.69
N THR A 24 7.78 -6.74 -7.38
CA THR A 24 6.57 -7.24 -8.06
C THR A 24 6.81 -7.65 -9.50
N VAL A 25 7.88 -7.16 -10.13
CA VAL A 25 8.23 -7.45 -11.54
C VAL A 25 9.75 -7.55 -11.74
N PRO A 26 10.44 -8.47 -11.03
CA PRO A 26 11.90 -8.56 -11.02
C PRO A 26 12.50 -8.76 -12.42
N ASP A 27 11.81 -9.44 -13.33
CA ASP A 27 12.27 -9.68 -14.72
C ASP A 27 12.48 -8.39 -15.53
N THR A 28 11.79 -7.31 -15.14
CA THR A 28 11.88 -6.01 -15.82
C THR A 28 12.71 -4.99 -15.04
N TYR A 29 13.16 -5.34 -13.83
CA TYR A 29 14.00 -4.52 -12.99
C TYR A 29 15.49 -4.84 -13.27
N PRO A 30 16.37 -3.83 -13.40
CA PRO A 30 16.15 -2.39 -13.23
C PRO A 30 15.34 -1.71 -14.34
N LEU A 31 14.63 -0.65 -13.97
CA LEU A 31 13.67 0.03 -14.86
C LEU A 31 14.38 1.01 -15.80
N SER A 32 13.90 1.11 -17.04
CA SER A 32 14.21 2.26 -17.91
C SER A 32 13.30 3.44 -17.56
N LEU A 33 13.65 4.65 -18.03
CA LEU A 33 12.84 5.86 -17.82
C LEU A 33 11.36 5.67 -18.19
N ASN A 34 11.07 5.08 -19.35
CA ASN A 34 9.69 4.81 -19.78
C ASN A 34 8.91 3.92 -18.80
N LEU A 35 9.56 2.91 -18.21
CA LEU A 35 8.93 2.04 -17.22
C LEU A 35 8.74 2.76 -15.87
N VAL A 36 9.64 3.67 -15.49
CA VAL A 36 9.46 4.55 -14.33
C VAL A 36 8.24 5.44 -14.53
N VAL A 37 8.13 6.15 -15.65
CA VAL A 37 6.97 7.01 -15.97
C VAL A 37 5.67 6.21 -15.96
N THR A 38 5.66 5.05 -16.63
CA THR A 38 4.49 4.15 -16.66
C THR A 38 4.09 3.72 -15.26
N GLY A 39 5.05 3.40 -14.41
CA GLY A 39 4.82 3.03 -13.01
C GLY A 39 4.34 4.19 -12.14
N CYS A 40 4.83 5.41 -12.37
CA CYS A 40 4.41 6.59 -11.61
C CYS A 40 2.94 6.95 -11.85
N ASN A 41 2.45 6.70 -13.07
CA ASN A 41 1.13 7.11 -13.57
C ASN A 41 0.08 5.99 -13.54
N GLN A 42 0.35 4.90 -12.81
CA GLN A 42 -0.64 3.82 -12.65
C GLN A 42 -1.90 4.34 -11.94
N LYS A 43 -3.07 3.85 -12.36
CA LYS A 43 -4.37 4.21 -11.76
C LYS A 43 -4.66 3.47 -10.46
N THR A 44 -3.96 2.36 -10.21
CA THR A 44 -4.13 1.51 -9.03
C THR A 44 -2.91 1.61 -8.14
N SER A 45 -3.10 1.43 -6.84
CA SER A 45 -2.02 1.50 -5.84
C SER A 45 -1.25 2.83 -5.87
N ARG A 46 -1.92 3.92 -6.28
CA ARG A 46 -1.40 5.29 -6.31
C ARG A 46 -2.44 6.23 -5.70
N GLU A 47 -2.06 6.88 -4.62
CA GLU A 47 -2.91 7.89 -3.97
C GLU A 47 -2.00 9.10 -3.63
N PRO A 48 -2.13 10.24 -4.33
CA PRO A 48 -3.03 10.52 -5.45
C PRO A 48 -2.57 9.87 -6.77
N VAL A 49 -3.49 9.69 -7.72
CA VAL A 49 -3.09 9.41 -9.12
C VAL A 49 -2.39 10.65 -9.68
N MET A 50 -1.24 10.47 -10.32
CA MET A 50 -0.43 11.55 -10.89
C MET A 50 -0.32 11.37 -12.41
N ASN A 51 0.09 12.44 -13.09
CA ASN A 51 0.51 12.42 -14.49
C ASN A 51 1.90 13.03 -14.61
N VAL A 52 2.91 12.26 -14.20
CA VAL A 52 4.32 12.61 -14.26
C VAL A 52 4.79 12.48 -15.71
N SER A 53 5.36 13.55 -16.26
CA SER A 53 5.99 13.57 -17.57
C SER A 53 7.36 12.89 -17.57
N GLU A 54 7.89 12.58 -18.74
CA GLU A 54 9.23 12.02 -18.88
C GLU A 54 10.31 12.96 -18.33
N ALA A 55 10.17 14.27 -18.55
CA ALA A 55 11.09 15.29 -18.06
C ALA A 55 11.08 15.36 -16.52
N GLU A 56 9.90 15.41 -15.90
CA GLU A 56 9.77 15.42 -14.43
C GLU A 56 10.31 14.13 -13.79
N ALA A 57 10.09 12.98 -14.43
CA ALA A 57 10.64 11.71 -13.95
C ALA A 57 12.16 11.67 -14.06
N GLN A 58 12.73 12.20 -15.14
CA GLN A 58 14.18 12.27 -15.33
C GLN A 58 14.84 13.21 -14.32
N GLU A 59 14.28 14.40 -14.10
CA GLU A 59 14.73 15.35 -13.08
C GLU A 59 14.71 14.72 -11.68
N ALA A 60 13.60 14.05 -11.33
CA ALA A 60 13.50 13.35 -10.06
C ALA A 60 14.52 12.20 -9.91
N LEU A 61 14.83 11.46 -10.99
CA LEU A 61 15.87 10.44 -10.96
C LEU A 61 17.26 11.04 -10.75
N ASP A 62 17.55 12.18 -11.39
CA ASP A 62 18.82 12.90 -11.24
C ASP A 62 19.01 13.40 -9.80
N ASP A 63 17.97 13.98 -9.21
CA ASP A 63 17.98 14.41 -7.81
C ASP A 63 18.12 13.24 -6.83
N LEU A 64 17.39 12.14 -7.06
CA LEU A 64 17.50 10.93 -6.21
C LEU A 64 18.89 10.26 -6.32
N LYS A 65 19.56 10.34 -7.48
CA LYS A 65 20.96 9.91 -7.63
C LYS A 65 21.89 10.77 -6.80
N ALA A 66 21.70 12.09 -6.77
CA ALA A 66 22.49 13.00 -5.93
C ALA A 66 22.33 12.67 -4.44
N LEU A 67 21.16 12.15 -4.03
CA LEU A 67 20.89 11.64 -2.69
C LEU A 67 21.36 10.18 -2.46
N SER A 68 21.99 9.56 -3.45
CA SER A 68 22.37 8.13 -3.45
C SER A 68 21.20 7.15 -3.27
N LEU A 69 19.96 7.63 -3.38
CA LEU A 69 18.73 6.84 -3.24
C LEU A 69 18.40 6.04 -4.51
N VAL A 70 18.94 6.46 -5.65
CA VAL A 70 18.86 5.75 -6.93
C VAL A 70 20.27 5.51 -7.47
N ILE A 71 20.49 4.34 -8.05
CA ILE A 71 21.72 3.96 -8.76
C ILE A 71 21.36 3.80 -10.24
N GLU A 72 22.16 4.41 -11.12
CA GLU A 72 22.04 4.25 -12.56
C GLU A 72 23.13 3.31 -13.08
N SER A 73 22.71 2.28 -13.81
CA SER A 73 23.61 1.34 -14.48
C SER A 73 23.69 1.65 -15.98
N HIS A 74 24.93 1.73 -16.47
CA HIS A 74 25.25 2.14 -17.85
C HIS A 74 25.69 0.95 -18.72
N GLY A 75 25.44 -0.29 -18.28
CA GLY A 75 25.87 -1.51 -18.98
C GLY A 75 25.02 -1.88 -20.21
N SER A 76 23.97 -1.12 -20.50
CA SER A 76 23.04 -1.37 -21.60
C SER A 76 22.89 -0.12 -22.48
N ARG A 77 22.37 -0.27 -23.71
CA ARG A 77 22.12 0.87 -24.62
C ARG A 77 21.15 1.91 -24.04
N VAL A 78 20.37 1.54 -23.03
CA VAL A 78 19.39 2.40 -22.35
C VAL A 78 19.75 2.48 -20.87
N ALA A 79 19.73 3.68 -20.29
CA ALA A 79 19.93 3.88 -18.86
C ALA A 79 18.92 3.07 -18.05
N LYS A 80 19.40 2.44 -16.98
CA LYS A 80 18.60 1.60 -16.08
C LYS A 80 18.76 2.06 -14.64
N TYR A 81 17.64 2.16 -13.93
CA TYR A 81 17.57 2.76 -12.60
C TYR A 81 17.15 1.74 -11.54
N GLU A 82 17.89 1.77 -10.42
CA GLU A 82 17.68 0.93 -9.24
C GLU A 82 17.48 1.79 -7.99
N HIS A 83 16.61 1.37 -7.07
CA HIS A 83 16.55 2.00 -5.75
C HIS A 83 17.69 1.50 -4.85
N ASN A 84 18.11 2.35 -3.91
CA ASN A 84 19.14 2.07 -2.91
C ASN A 84 18.68 2.41 -1.48
N LEU A 85 17.36 2.53 -1.29
CA LEU A 85 16.75 3.03 -0.04
C LEU A 85 17.25 2.33 1.22
N GLN A 86 17.26 0.99 1.26
CA GLN A 86 17.63 0.23 2.47
C GLN A 86 19.06 0.52 2.92
N ARG A 87 19.97 0.65 1.95
CA ARG A 87 21.39 0.93 2.23
C ARG A 87 21.59 2.37 2.67
N VAL A 88 20.87 3.33 2.08
CA VAL A 88 20.98 4.74 2.49
C VAL A 88 20.40 4.95 3.89
N LEU A 89 19.21 4.40 4.15
CA LEU A 89 18.52 4.58 5.43
C LEU A 89 18.93 3.57 6.50
N GLN A 90 19.72 2.54 6.16
CA GLN A 90 20.15 1.48 7.07
C GLN A 90 18.96 0.83 7.80
N ILE A 91 17.96 0.41 7.01
CA ILE A 91 16.72 -0.22 7.48
C ILE A 91 16.55 -1.63 6.88
N PRO A 92 15.83 -2.54 7.56
CA PRO A 92 15.54 -3.86 7.00
C PRO A 92 14.55 -3.78 5.84
N ASP A 93 14.47 -4.86 5.07
CA ASP A 93 13.62 -4.94 3.87
C ASP A 93 12.13 -4.76 4.19
N GLN A 94 11.67 -5.27 5.33
CA GLN A 94 10.29 -5.15 5.79
C GLN A 94 9.91 -3.67 6.01
N SER A 95 10.76 -2.92 6.70
CA SER A 95 10.58 -1.49 6.91
C SER A 95 10.57 -0.72 5.59
N ALA A 96 11.40 -1.10 4.62
CA ALA A 96 11.42 -0.48 3.30
C ALA A 96 10.15 -0.74 2.49
N VAL A 97 9.52 -1.91 2.64
CA VAL A 97 8.20 -2.21 2.06
C VAL A 97 7.14 -1.27 2.61
N LEU A 98 7.09 -1.10 3.94
CA LEU A 98 6.11 -0.22 4.58
C LEU A 98 6.29 1.24 4.14
N LEU A 99 7.54 1.74 4.10
CA LEU A 99 7.82 3.07 3.57
C LEU A 99 7.39 3.19 2.10
N GLY A 100 7.69 2.20 1.25
CA GLY A 100 7.27 2.18 -0.14
C GLY A 100 5.75 2.31 -0.32
N LEU A 101 4.97 1.60 0.48
CA LEU A 101 3.51 1.68 0.45
C LEU A 101 3.00 3.05 0.91
N LEU A 102 3.57 3.60 1.98
CA LEU A 102 3.23 4.93 2.49
C LEU A 102 3.57 6.01 1.45
N MET A 103 4.69 5.89 0.74
CA MET A 103 5.07 6.81 -0.34
C MET A 103 4.12 6.76 -1.54
N LEU A 104 3.61 5.58 -1.89
CA LEU A 104 2.75 5.39 -3.05
C LEU A 104 1.28 5.70 -2.78
N ARG A 105 0.82 5.52 -1.53
CA ARG A 105 -0.60 5.55 -1.17
C ARG A 105 -0.93 6.50 -0.01
N GLY A 106 0.05 7.25 0.48
CA GLY A 106 -0.14 8.14 1.61
C GLY A 106 -0.43 7.41 2.93
N PRO A 107 -1.02 8.12 3.91
CA PRO A 107 -1.23 7.59 5.25
C PRO A 107 -2.21 6.41 5.32
N GLN A 108 -1.80 5.33 5.96
CA GLN A 108 -2.54 4.07 6.03
C GLN A 108 -2.53 3.47 7.44
N THR A 109 -3.56 2.72 7.80
CA THR A 109 -3.61 1.89 9.01
C THR A 109 -2.67 0.68 8.88
N ALA A 110 -2.32 0.05 10.00
CA ALA A 110 -1.50 -1.16 9.98
C ALA A 110 -2.19 -2.33 9.25
N ALA A 111 -3.52 -2.44 9.36
CA ALA A 111 -4.32 -3.44 8.66
C ALA A 111 -4.31 -3.23 7.13
N GLU A 112 -4.46 -1.97 6.67
CA GLU A 112 -4.33 -1.60 5.26
C GLU A 112 -2.92 -1.91 4.74
N LEU A 113 -1.87 -1.52 5.48
CA LEU A 113 -0.48 -1.78 5.10
C LEU A 113 -0.20 -3.27 4.94
N ARG A 114 -0.64 -4.11 5.89
CA ARG A 114 -0.51 -5.57 5.79
C ARG A 114 -1.15 -6.10 4.51
N THR A 115 -2.39 -5.70 4.25
CA THR A 115 -3.15 -6.15 3.07
C THR A 115 -2.48 -5.71 1.77
N ASN A 116 -2.00 -4.46 1.73
CA ASN A 116 -1.39 -3.88 0.54
C ASN A 116 0.05 -4.38 0.31
N ALA A 117 0.73 -4.83 1.36
CA ALA A 117 2.07 -5.40 1.31
C ALA A 117 2.11 -6.83 0.79
N GLU A 118 0.99 -7.56 0.72
CA GLU A 118 0.94 -9.01 0.46
C GLU A 118 1.79 -9.48 -0.73
N ARG A 119 1.86 -8.67 -1.81
CA ARG A 119 2.66 -8.97 -3.02
C ARG A 119 4.14 -8.54 -2.91
N TRP A 120 4.46 -7.66 -1.98
CA TRP A 120 5.82 -7.16 -1.73
C TRP A 120 6.52 -7.98 -0.66
N HIS A 121 5.82 -8.26 0.45
CA HIS A 121 6.26 -9.03 1.60
C HIS A 121 5.05 -9.49 2.43
N ARG A 122 5.02 -10.77 2.80
CA ARG A 122 3.96 -11.33 3.63
C ARG A 122 4.30 -11.18 5.12
N PHE A 123 3.68 -10.21 5.78
CA PHE A 123 3.77 -10.06 7.23
C PHE A 123 2.90 -11.10 7.94
N ALA A 124 3.40 -11.64 9.06
CA ALA A 124 2.72 -12.69 9.82
C ALA A 124 1.33 -12.24 10.30
N ASP A 125 1.27 -11.08 10.96
CA ASP A 125 0.07 -10.47 11.53
C ASP A 125 0.18 -8.94 11.55
N ILE A 126 -0.86 -8.28 12.08
CA ILE A 126 -0.89 -6.82 12.20
C ILE A 126 0.15 -6.33 13.22
N SER A 127 0.34 -7.07 14.31
CA SER A 127 1.33 -6.75 15.36
C SER A 127 2.76 -6.71 14.81
N SER A 128 3.10 -7.58 13.86
CA SER A 128 4.39 -7.54 13.15
C SER A 128 4.57 -6.26 12.35
N VAL A 129 3.52 -5.79 11.66
CA VAL A 129 3.55 -4.52 10.92
C VAL A 129 3.74 -3.34 11.88
N GLU A 130 2.99 -3.32 12.98
CA GLU A 130 3.11 -2.29 14.02
C GLU A 130 4.50 -2.28 14.66
N GLY A 131 5.09 -3.45 14.91
CA GLY A 131 6.46 -3.56 15.42
C GLY A 131 7.47 -2.84 14.52
N PHE A 132 7.45 -3.10 13.22
CA PHE A 132 8.34 -2.41 12.27
C PHE A 132 8.03 -0.90 12.13
N LEU A 133 6.77 -0.48 12.26
CA LEU A 133 6.40 0.94 12.24
C LEU A 133 6.87 1.68 13.49
N ASN A 134 6.74 1.05 14.66
CA ASN A 134 7.24 1.58 15.93
C ASN A 134 8.77 1.71 15.88
N GLU A 135 9.49 0.69 15.40
CA GLU A 135 10.94 0.78 15.22
C GLU A 135 11.37 1.91 14.27
N LEU A 136 10.59 2.16 13.21
CA LEU A 136 10.83 3.27 12.29
C LEU A 136 10.52 4.64 12.93
N ALA A 137 9.57 4.72 13.86
CA ALA A 137 9.18 5.94 14.56
C ALA A 137 10.07 6.24 15.78
N GLU A 138 10.62 5.23 16.43
CA GLU A 138 11.53 5.34 17.58
C GLU A 138 13.01 5.36 17.16
N ARG A 139 13.26 5.38 15.85
CA ARG A 139 14.59 5.38 15.26
C ARG A 139 15.40 6.59 15.74
N ALA A 140 16.55 6.32 16.36
CA ALA A 140 17.39 7.33 16.99
C ALA A 140 17.97 8.40 16.03
N ASP A 141 18.22 9.60 16.58
CA ASP A 141 18.70 10.76 15.82
C ASP A 141 20.08 10.56 15.17
N ASP A 142 20.97 9.79 15.81
CA ASP A 142 22.29 9.43 15.27
C ASP A 142 22.18 8.58 13.99
N LYS A 143 21.13 7.75 13.91
CA LYS A 143 20.79 7.00 12.70
C LYS A 143 20.08 7.90 11.67
N GLY A 144 19.55 9.04 12.08
CA GLY A 144 18.92 10.05 11.24
C GLY A 144 17.44 10.26 11.54
N GLY A 145 17.00 9.88 12.74
CA GLY A 145 15.69 10.19 13.28
C GLY A 145 14.55 9.30 12.76
N PRO A 146 13.31 9.62 13.17
CA PRO A 146 12.10 8.92 12.79
C PRO A 146 11.84 9.00 11.29
N LEU A 147 11.37 7.90 10.71
CA LEU A 147 11.03 7.83 9.28
C LEU A 147 9.53 7.74 9.03
N VAL A 148 8.75 7.44 10.08
CA VAL A 148 7.29 7.42 10.06
C VAL A 148 6.75 8.08 11.33
N VAL A 149 5.48 8.48 11.28
CA VAL A 149 4.75 9.02 12.43
C VAL A 149 3.36 8.41 12.50
N LEU A 150 2.90 8.12 13.72
CA LEU A 150 1.52 7.75 13.97
C LEU A 150 0.67 9.03 14.07
N LEU A 151 -0.26 9.19 13.14
CA LEU A 151 -1.16 10.33 13.14
C LEU A 151 -2.27 10.16 14.19
N PRO A 152 -2.73 11.24 14.82
CA PRO A 152 -3.93 11.23 15.65
C PRO A 152 -5.11 10.63 14.88
N ARG A 153 -5.96 9.89 15.60
CA ARG A 153 -7.18 9.31 15.02
C ARG A 153 -8.08 10.43 14.52
N ALA A 154 -8.53 10.33 13.28
CA ALA A 154 -9.58 11.20 12.77
C ALA A 154 -10.87 10.99 13.55
N ALA A 155 -11.71 12.03 13.64
CA ALA A 155 -13.01 11.93 14.31
C ALA A 155 -13.85 10.79 13.69
N GLY A 156 -14.26 9.82 14.51
CA GLY A 156 -15.03 8.64 14.07
C GLY A 156 -14.20 7.45 13.57
N ALA A 157 -12.89 7.61 13.35
CA ALA A 157 -12.03 6.50 12.90
C ALA A 157 -11.71 5.55 14.06
N ARG A 158 -11.81 4.23 13.80
CA ARG A 158 -11.49 3.18 14.78
C ARG A 158 -9.99 2.97 14.99
N GLU A 159 -9.19 3.26 13.96
CA GLU A 159 -7.75 3.00 13.94
C GLU A 159 -6.97 4.26 13.57
N ALA A 160 -5.75 4.36 14.08
CA ALA A 160 -4.82 5.43 13.73
C ALA A 160 -4.10 5.10 12.41
N ARG A 161 -3.61 6.14 11.72
CA ARG A 161 -2.90 5.99 10.44
C ARG A 161 -1.45 6.38 10.58
N TRP A 162 -0.58 5.65 9.92
CA TRP A 162 0.85 5.92 9.82
C TRP A 162 1.14 6.74 8.56
N ALA A 163 2.05 7.69 8.65
CA ALA A 163 2.56 8.46 7.52
C ALA A 163 4.09 8.43 7.48
N HIS A 164 4.70 8.50 6.29
CA HIS A 164 6.14 8.61 6.17
C HIS A 164 6.61 10.07 6.33
N LEU A 165 7.85 10.26 6.78
CA LEU A 165 8.47 11.57 6.99
C LEU A 165 9.50 11.95 5.91
N LEU A 166 9.73 11.07 4.92
CA LEU A 166 10.70 11.30 3.84
C LEU A 166 10.39 12.55 2.97
N ALA A 167 9.13 12.98 2.90
CA ALA A 167 8.70 14.17 2.18
C ALA A 167 8.53 15.40 3.10
N GLY A 168 9.10 15.34 4.31
CA GLY A 168 9.03 16.41 5.31
C GLY A 168 8.03 16.10 6.42
N GLU A 169 7.84 17.08 7.30
CA GLU A 169 6.90 16.95 8.41
C GLU A 169 5.46 16.85 7.89
N VAL A 170 4.71 15.91 8.45
CA VAL A 170 3.31 15.71 8.12
C VAL A 170 2.46 16.54 9.08
N ASP A 171 1.75 17.54 8.55
CA ASP A 171 0.75 18.26 9.34
C ASP A 171 -0.45 17.34 9.63
N ALA A 172 -0.43 16.77 10.84
CA ALA A 172 -1.46 15.88 11.36
C ALA A 172 -2.86 16.52 11.41
N SER A 173 -2.97 17.85 11.44
CA SER A 173 -4.24 18.58 11.48
C SER A 173 -4.87 18.71 10.09
N ALA A 174 -4.08 19.02 9.07
CA ALA A 174 -4.52 19.10 7.68
C ALA A 174 -5.00 17.73 7.17
N MET A 175 -4.31 16.64 7.56
CA MET A 175 -4.58 15.29 7.08
C MET A 175 -5.90 14.69 7.61
N GLN A 176 -6.37 15.10 8.80
CA GLN A 176 -7.66 14.67 9.37
C GLN A 176 -8.84 15.06 8.47
N SER A 177 -8.77 16.25 7.85
CA SER A 177 -9.83 16.77 6.98
C SER A 177 -9.91 16.06 5.62
N VAL A 178 -8.81 15.46 5.16
CA VAL A 178 -8.74 14.69 3.90
C VAL A 178 -9.09 13.23 4.13
N ALA A 179 -8.60 12.62 5.23
CA ALA A 179 -8.87 11.22 5.57
C ALA A 179 -10.36 10.94 5.80
N GLY A 180 -11.08 11.83 6.51
CA GLY A 180 -12.52 11.67 6.72
C GLY A 180 -13.34 11.72 5.42
N ARG A 181 -12.86 12.43 4.39
CA ARG A 181 -13.50 12.47 3.07
C ARG A 181 -13.16 11.24 2.22
N ALA A 182 -11.91 10.76 2.30
CA ALA A 182 -11.46 9.57 1.59
C ALA A 182 -12.15 8.30 2.12
N ASP A 183 -12.27 8.14 3.45
CA ASP A 183 -12.97 7.00 4.06
C ASP A 183 -14.46 6.99 3.71
N GLY A 184 -15.11 8.17 3.71
CA GLY A 184 -16.49 8.32 3.23
C GLY A 184 -16.64 7.87 1.78
N SER A 185 -15.79 8.38 0.88
CA SER A 185 -15.84 8.02 -0.54
C SER A 185 -15.50 6.55 -0.84
N ARG A 186 -14.60 5.95 -0.06
CA ARG A 186 -14.16 4.56 -0.21
C ARG A 186 -15.21 3.59 0.33
N ALA A 187 -15.85 3.94 1.44
CA ALA A 187 -17.00 3.22 1.96
C ALA A 187 -18.17 3.27 0.96
N GLU A 188 -18.53 4.45 0.45
CA GLU A 188 -19.58 4.63 -0.56
C GLU A 188 -19.32 3.79 -1.82
N GLY A 189 -18.12 3.86 -2.40
CA GLY A 189 -17.76 3.06 -3.58
C GLY A 189 -17.73 1.55 -3.33
N GLN A 190 -17.47 1.11 -2.08
CA GLN A 190 -17.52 -0.30 -1.69
C GLN A 190 -18.96 -0.78 -1.52
N PHE A 191 -19.84 0.03 -0.94
CA PHE A 191 -21.28 -0.26 -0.85
C PHE A 191 -21.95 -0.35 -2.23
N ASP A 192 -21.61 0.56 -3.15
CA ASP A 192 -22.11 0.53 -4.53
C ASP A 192 -21.68 -0.75 -5.26
N ARG A 193 -20.41 -1.16 -5.09
CA ARG A 193 -19.89 -2.38 -5.70
C ARG A 193 -20.52 -3.64 -5.11
N ILE A 194 -20.75 -3.69 -3.80
CA ILE A 194 -21.44 -4.80 -3.14
C ILE A 194 -22.87 -4.89 -3.67
N SER A 195 -23.59 -3.76 -3.75
CA SER A 195 -24.96 -3.72 -4.25
C SER A 195 -25.05 -4.17 -5.72
N ALA A 196 -24.09 -3.76 -6.56
CA ALA A 196 -24.01 -4.22 -7.95
C ALA A 196 -23.75 -5.72 -8.07
N LEU A 197 -22.84 -6.26 -7.23
CA LEU A 197 -22.55 -7.69 -7.20
C LEU A 197 -23.73 -8.51 -6.66
N GLU A 198 -24.45 -8.02 -5.66
CA GLU A 198 -25.67 -8.66 -5.13
C GLU A 198 -26.77 -8.72 -6.21
N ALA A 199 -26.95 -7.64 -6.97
CA ALA A 199 -27.88 -7.60 -8.09
C ALA A 199 -27.47 -8.58 -9.21
N GLU A 200 -26.18 -8.68 -9.52
CA GLU A 200 -25.64 -9.62 -10.51
C GLU A 200 -25.82 -11.08 -10.06
N VAL A 201 -25.55 -11.37 -8.78
CA VAL A 201 -25.78 -12.70 -8.19
C VAL A 201 -27.26 -13.06 -8.22
N ALA A 202 -28.17 -12.12 -7.93
CA ALA A 202 -29.61 -12.36 -8.02
C ALA A 202 -30.04 -12.67 -9.47
N ALA A 203 -29.54 -11.91 -10.45
CA ALA A 203 -29.83 -12.12 -11.86
C ALA A 203 -29.27 -13.46 -12.38
N LEU A 204 -28.06 -13.83 -11.96
CA LEU A 204 -27.45 -15.12 -12.28
C LEU A 204 -28.23 -16.28 -11.65
N ARG A 205 -28.64 -16.17 -10.37
CA ARG A 205 -29.49 -17.18 -9.71
C ARG A 205 -30.81 -17.39 -10.44
N ALA A 206 -31.52 -16.31 -10.79
CA ALA A 206 -32.76 -16.41 -11.55
C ALA A 206 -32.56 -17.04 -12.94
N THR A 207 -31.39 -16.83 -13.55
CA THR A 207 -31.04 -17.47 -14.84
C THR A 207 -30.74 -18.95 -14.66
N VAL A 208 -30.03 -19.32 -13.60
CA VAL A 208 -29.76 -20.73 -13.25
C VAL A 208 -31.06 -21.46 -12.95
N GLU A 209 -31.98 -20.88 -12.18
CA GLU A 209 -33.31 -21.47 -11.91
C GLU A 209 -34.09 -21.73 -13.21
N ARG A 210 -34.16 -20.75 -14.11
CA ARG A 210 -34.82 -20.93 -15.42
C ARG A 210 -34.18 -22.04 -16.27
N LEU A 211 -32.85 -22.15 -16.25
CA LEU A 211 -32.13 -23.18 -16.99
C LEU A 211 -32.32 -24.57 -16.36
N CYS A 212 -32.30 -24.64 -15.03
CA CYS A 212 -32.58 -25.84 -14.24
C CYS A 212 -34.01 -26.36 -14.51
N ASP A 213 -35.01 -25.48 -14.48
CA ASP A 213 -36.41 -25.81 -14.80
C ASP A 213 -36.55 -26.31 -16.25
N ALA A 214 -35.90 -25.66 -17.21
CA ALA A 214 -35.94 -26.05 -18.62
C ALA A 214 -35.26 -27.41 -18.89
N LEU A 215 -34.29 -27.80 -18.06
CA LEU A 215 -33.54 -29.05 -18.20
C LEU A 215 -34.04 -30.18 -17.28
N GLY A 216 -34.99 -29.89 -16.38
CA GLY A 216 -35.52 -30.85 -15.40
C GLY A 216 -34.51 -31.26 -14.33
N VAL A 217 -33.57 -30.37 -13.99
CA VAL A 217 -32.48 -30.63 -13.02
C VAL A 217 -32.60 -29.63 -11.87
N SER A 218 -32.56 -30.10 -10.62
CA SER A 218 -32.57 -29.21 -9.46
C SER A 218 -31.23 -28.46 -9.29
N PRO A 219 -31.23 -27.14 -8.97
CA PRO A 219 -30.01 -26.43 -8.63
C PRO A 219 -29.44 -27.00 -7.32
N GLY A 220 -28.16 -27.38 -7.32
CA GLY A 220 -27.52 -28.00 -6.15
C GLY A 220 -27.54 -27.08 -4.93
N GLU A 221 -28.11 -27.58 -3.82
CA GLU A 221 -28.17 -26.88 -2.54
C GLU A 221 -26.76 -26.63 -1.99
N ARG A 222 -26.49 -25.41 -1.51
CA ARG A 222 -25.28 -25.13 -0.71
C ARG A 222 -25.57 -25.51 0.74
N GLU A 223 -24.80 -26.46 1.28
CA GLU A 223 -24.72 -26.67 2.73
C GLU A 223 -24.27 -25.38 3.43
N PRO A 224 -24.98 -24.93 4.48
CA PRO A 224 -24.54 -23.79 5.26
C PRO A 224 -23.27 -24.15 6.03
N THR A 225 -22.20 -23.39 5.79
CA THR A 225 -20.96 -23.50 6.55
C THR A 225 -21.23 -23.09 8.01
N GLU A 226 -21.36 -24.07 8.91
CA GLU A 226 -21.52 -23.83 10.33
C GLU A 226 -20.36 -22.98 10.87
N ALA A 227 -20.72 -21.82 11.42
CA ALA A 227 -19.82 -20.97 12.17
C ALA A 227 -19.42 -21.71 13.46
N ARG A 228 -18.19 -22.20 13.52
CA ARG A 228 -17.57 -22.76 14.73
C ARG A 228 -17.27 -21.62 15.72
N ALA A 229 -18.28 -21.20 16.45
CA ALA A 229 -18.11 -20.41 17.66
C ALA A 229 -17.46 -21.31 18.72
N THR A 230 -16.25 -20.94 19.12
CA THR A 230 -15.54 -21.59 20.22
C THR A 230 -15.69 -20.71 21.45
N THR A 231 -15.97 -21.36 22.59
CA THR A 231 -15.75 -20.92 23.98
C THR A 231 -16.95 -20.35 24.75
N THR A 232 -17.40 -21.11 25.75
CA THR A 232 -17.63 -20.74 27.18
C THR A 232 -17.97 -22.06 27.90
N ASP A 233 -16.99 -22.75 28.52
CA ASP A 233 -16.62 -22.70 29.95
C ASP A 233 -17.77 -22.98 30.96
N SER A 234 -17.80 -24.25 31.42
CA SER A 234 -18.13 -24.82 32.77
C SER A 234 -19.46 -24.47 33.49
N PRO A 235 -19.92 -25.18 34.56
CA PRO A 235 -19.39 -26.38 35.26
C PRO A 235 -20.46 -27.48 35.60
N GLU A 236 -20.02 -28.50 36.34
CA GLU A 236 -20.73 -29.25 37.41
C GLU A 236 -21.52 -30.56 37.17
N THR A 237 -21.09 -31.60 37.93
CA THR A 237 -21.82 -32.74 38.55
C THR A 237 -22.53 -33.74 37.62
N HIS A 238 -22.28 -35.05 37.69
CA HIS A 238 -22.21 -35.94 38.86
C HIS A 238 -21.48 -37.25 38.51
#